data_AF-A0A662P7I9-F1
#
_entry.id   AF-A0A662P7I9-F1
#
_cell.length_a   1.000
_cell.length_b   1.000
_cell.length_c   1.000
_cell.angle_alpha   90.00
_cell.angle_beta   90.00
_cell.angle_gamma   90.00
#
_symmetry.space_group_name_H-M   'P 1'
#
loop_
_entity.id
_entity.type
_entity.pdbx_description
1 polymer ?
#
loop_
_entity_poly.entity_id
_entity_poly.type
_entity_poly.pdbx_seq_one_letter_code
_entity_poly.pdbx_strand_id
1 'polypeptide(L)'
;MKRSSSVIIFGIGILVAVFISGCVDQGNHEQLPPSENGTGNGTGNPKLALASSYEPREFSVTAKAPQYQLPLNLNEVANSGKINATFNLESDAKAKLESNGFVVIPWRHGDDIVQPYKTMKELGIPIFVTSDTLLHLYHIQFNEILKDLEEGEFFDEILDLSKAMQERSQADYEAFSNATDSERDSELKEAARRNVAYFSVALTLLQTPTEAEEAEAEEVEVPDYVKDEVAAEVGKIEKHEGFEPSCIFNADACEGRGCEDECCYCEDYSQYVPRGHYTRSERLEQYFKAMMWYGRTAFLLKGGNVSAGECSGVGGGGGRETPLVTEEDAKIATIQASLLSSELPAVKVGENKTKTAQEVWTRIYSVTAFFVGTADDLTPYEYQRAVREVFGAEHSDQTFLKFDDEKLLQLKAELAGVRSPEIYGGSGVCVVYPPFTREKLQACL
;
A
#
# COMPACT_ATOMS: atom_id res chain seq x y z
N MET A 1 -42.92 -35.60 -48.22
CA MET A 1 -42.27 -36.66 -47.41
C MET A 1 -41.34 -35.93 -46.44
N LYS A 2 -41.76 -35.68 -45.18
CA LYS A 2 -41.34 -36.38 -43.94
C LYS A 2 -39.81 -36.61 -43.93
N ARG A 3 -39.00 -36.26 -42.93
CA ARG A 3 -39.02 -35.71 -41.54
C ARG A 3 -37.50 -35.47 -41.29
N SER A 4 -36.96 -34.58 -40.48
CA SER A 4 -37.31 -34.18 -39.13
C SER A 4 -36.50 -32.91 -38.79
N SER A 5 -37.19 -31.85 -38.39
CA SER A 5 -36.63 -30.71 -37.68
C SER A 5 -36.77 -30.99 -36.18
N SER A 6 -35.71 -30.76 -35.40
CA SER A 6 -35.79 -30.71 -33.94
C SER A 6 -35.35 -29.32 -33.50
N VAL A 7 -36.30 -28.38 -33.55
CA VAL A 7 -36.26 -27.13 -32.78
C VAL A 7 -36.87 -27.47 -31.43
N ILE A 8 -36.10 -27.36 -30.35
CA ILE A 8 -36.61 -27.49 -28.98
C ILE A 8 -36.82 -26.09 -28.43
N ILE A 9 -38.09 -25.74 -28.24
CA ILE A 9 -38.57 -24.64 -27.41
C ILE A 9 -38.82 -25.20 -26.02
N PHE A 10 -38.20 -24.63 -24.99
CA PHE A 10 -38.62 -24.63 -23.59
C PHE A 10 -37.91 -23.41 -22.98
N GLY A 11 -38.56 -22.41 -22.39
CA GLY A 11 -39.71 -22.47 -21.50
C GLY A 11 -39.23 -21.92 -20.16
N ILE A 12 -39.70 -20.71 -19.83
CA ILE A 12 -39.41 -19.95 -18.60
C ILE A 12 -39.66 -20.81 -17.35
N GLY A 13 -38.77 -20.69 -16.36
CA GLY A 13 -38.94 -21.30 -15.04
C GLY A 13 -37.91 -20.79 -14.03
N ILE A 14 -38.04 -19.54 -13.60
CA ILE A 14 -37.49 -19.08 -12.31
C ILE A 14 -38.37 -19.67 -11.22
N LEU A 15 -37.78 -20.42 -10.30
CA LEU A 15 -38.40 -20.73 -9.02
C LEU A 15 -37.35 -20.66 -7.92
N VAL A 16 -37.40 -19.55 -7.20
CA VAL A 16 -36.76 -19.31 -5.91
C VAL A 16 -37.39 -20.23 -4.88
N ALA A 17 -36.59 -20.97 -4.13
CA ALA A 17 -36.96 -21.50 -2.83
C ALA A 17 -35.77 -21.33 -1.88
N VAL A 18 -35.88 -20.30 -1.05
CA VAL A 18 -35.09 -20.07 0.17
C VAL A 18 -35.75 -20.85 1.32
N PHE A 19 -34.93 -21.20 2.32
CA PHE A 19 -35.20 -21.89 3.60
C PHE A 19 -35.19 -23.43 3.46
N ILE A 20 -34.34 -24.15 4.22
CA ILE A 20 -34.42 -24.29 5.68
C ILE A 20 -33.02 -24.28 6.35
N SER A 21 -32.87 -23.35 7.31
CA SER A 21 -32.35 -23.52 8.67
C SER A 21 -31.25 -24.57 8.96
N GLY A 22 -30.13 -24.06 9.46
CA GLY A 22 -29.67 -24.40 10.82
C GLY A 22 -28.97 -25.74 10.99
N CYS A 23 -27.65 -25.72 10.84
CA CYS A 23 -26.69 -26.23 11.82
C CYS A 23 -25.40 -25.42 11.64
N VAL A 24 -25.20 -24.42 12.50
CA VAL A 24 -23.85 -23.90 12.74
C VAL A 24 -23.11 -25.04 13.41
N ASP A 25 -22.18 -25.65 12.69
CA ASP A 25 -21.25 -26.59 13.28
C ASP A 25 -20.40 -25.82 14.29
N GLN A 26 -20.66 -26.07 15.58
CA GLN A 26 -19.77 -25.67 16.66
C GLN A 26 -18.52 -26.55 16.57
N GLY A 27 -17.59 -26.17 15.71
CA GLY A 27 -16.33 -26.88 15.52
C GLY A 27 -15.26 -25.94 15.01
N ASN A 28 -14.26 -25.69 15.86
CA ASN A 28 -13.08 -24.85 15.64
C ASN A 28 -13.35 -23.34 15.48
N HIS A 29 -13.55 -22.68 16.61
CA HIS A 29 -12.93 -21.36 16.77
C HIS A 29 -11.42 -21.55 16.55
N GLU A 30 -10.88 -21.01 15.47
CA GLU A 30 -9.45 -20.70 15.43
C GLU A 30 -9.18 -19.76 16.59
N GLN A 31 -8.66 -20.36 17.66
CA GLN A 31 -8.23 -19.68 18.84
C GLN A 31 -7.02 -18.84 18.40
N LEU A 32 -7.22 -17.52 18.28
CA LEU A 32 -6.09 -16.59 18.19
C LEU A 32 -5.11 -16.98 19.31
N PRO A 33 -3.81 -17.13 18.98
CA PRO A 33 -2.84 -17.61 19.96
C PRO A 33 -2.89 -16.69 21.19
N PRO A 34 -2.83 -17.27 22.40
CA PRO A 34 -2.93 -16.48 23.62
C PRO A 34 -1.80 -15.45 23.63
N SER A 35 -2.18 -14.20 23.89
CA SER A 35 -1.27 -13.11 24.26
C SER A 35 -0.29 -13.64 25.31
N GLU A 36 0.97 -13.84 24.91
CA GLU A 36 2.03 -14.11 25.87
C GLU A 36 2.19 -12.88 26.77
N ASN A 37 1.74 -13.02 28.02
CA ASN A 37 2.18 -12.19 29.13
C ASN A 37 3.68 -12.43 29.35
N GLY A 38 4.51 -11.76 28.56
CA GLY A 38 5.94 -11.63 28.75
C GLY A 38 6.24 -10.22 29.26
N THR A 39 6.60 -10.11 30.53
CA THR A 39 7.27 -8.91 31.06
C THR A 39 8.63 -8.78 30.37
N GLY A 40 8.68 -7.97 29.31
CA GLY A 40 9.86 -7.57 28.55
C GLY A 40 9.47 -6.49 27.55
N ASN A 41 10.09 -5.32 27.66
CA ASN A 41 9.82 -4.09 26.91
C ASN A 41 9.29 -4.27 25.47
N GLY A 42 8.09 -3.69 25.23
CA GLY A 42 7.64 -3.03 24.00
C GLY A 42 8.07 -3.66 22.68
N THR A 43 7.21 -4.53 22.14
CA THR A 43 7.33 -5.07 20.79
C THR A 43 7.30 -3.92 19.76
N GLY A 44 8.42 -3.67 19.09
CA GLY A 44 8.57 -2.63 18.04
C GLY A 44 7.81 -2.92 16.73
N ASN A 45 6.71 -3.68 16.78
CA ASN A 45 5.87 -4.00 15.63
C ASN A 45 4.48 -3.36 15.83
N PRO A 46 4.13 -2.32 15.03
CA PRO A 46 2.85 -1.64 15.10
C PRO A 46 1.62 -2.56 14.94
N LYS A 47 1.76 -3.68 14.20
CA LYS A 47 0.68 -4.67 14.01
C LYS A 47 0.24 -5.31 15.32
N LEU A 48 1.21 -5.67 16.18
CA LEU A 48 0.95 -6.29 17.48
C LEU A 48 0.37 -5.27 18.47
N ALA A 49 0.84 -4.02 18.40
CA ALA A 49 0.31 -2.93 19.21
C ALA A 49 -1.17 -2.65 18.86
N LEU A 50 -1.51 -2.63 17.57
CA LEU A 50 -2.88 -2.40 17.09
C LEU A 50 -3.84 -3.50 17.55
N ALA A 51 -3.45 -4.77 17.37
CA ALA A 51 -4.27 -5.91 17.78
C ALA A 51 -4.56 -5.91 19.30
N SER A 52 -3.58 -5.48 20.11
CA SER A 52 -3.75 -5.39 21.58
C SER A 52 -4.73 -4.29 22.03
N SER A 53 -5.07 -3.35 21.15
CA SER A 53 -5.97 -2.23 21.45
C SER A 53 -7.44 -2.53 21.15
N TYR A 54 -7.75 -3.67 20.52
CA TYR A 54 -9.11 -4.08 20.19
C TYR A 54 -9.63 -5.15 21.15
N GLU A 55 -10.71 -4.85 21.87
CA GLU A 55 -11.44 -5.82 22.68
C GLU A 55 -12.81 -6.07 22.03
N PRO A 56 -13.06 -7.27 21.46
CA PRO A 56 -14.36 -7.59 20.87
C PRO A 56 -15.42 -7.61 21.97
N ARG A 57 -16.37 -6.69 21.90
CA ARG A 57 -17.56 -6.72 22.76
C ARG A 57 -18.60 -7.63 22.15
N GLU A 58 -18.80 -8.80 22.75
CA GLU A 58 -19.91 -9.67 22.36
C GLU A 58 -21.26 -8.96 22.61
N PHE A 59 -22.04 -8.82 21.55
CA PHE A 59 -23.37 -8.24 21.60
C PHE A 59 -24.36 -9.21 20.95
N SER A 60 -25.33 -9.68 21.73
CA SER A 60 -26.41 -10.53 21.24
C SER A 60 -27.74 -9.82 21.39
N VAL A 61 -28.40 -9.57 20.25
CA VAL A 61 -29.76 -9.04 20.21
C VAL A 61 -30.65 -9.97 19.39
N THR A 62 -31.77 -10.38 20.00
CA THR A 62 -32.85 -11.04 19.27
C THR A 62 -33.82 -9.99 18.76
N ALA A 63 -33.86 -9.77 17.44
CA ALA A 63 -34.81 -8.85 16.83
C ALA A 63 -36.26 -9.30 17.10
N LYS A 64 -37.12 -8.39 17.54
CA LYS A 64 -38.55 -8.63 17.82
C LYS A 64 -39.49 -7.78 16.96
N ALA A 65 -39.01 -7.30 15.81
CA ALA A 65 -39.84 -6.50 14.90
C ALA A 65 -40.93 -7.39 14.27
N PRO A 66 -42.21 -6.96 14.26
CA PRO A 66 -43.27 -7.64 13.53
C PRO A 66 -42.86 -7.86 12.07
N GLN A 67 -43.06 -9.08 11.57
CA GLN A 67 -42.73 -9.45 10.19
C GLN A 67 -43.95 -9.29 9.30
N TYR A 68 -43.71 -8.99 8.03
CA TYR A 68 -44.72 -8.96 6.97
C TYR A 68 -44.41 -10.05 5.92
N GLN A 69 -45.41 -10.45 5.15
CA GLN A 69 -45.21 -11.38 4.04
C GLN A 69 -45.11 -10.64 2.71
N LEU A 70 -44.31 -11.20 1.81
CA LEU A 70 -44.19 -10.74 0.43
C LEU A 70 -45.09 -11.59 -0.49
N PRO A 71 -45.67 -11.02 -1.56
CA PRO A 71 -45.61 -9.60 -1.93
C PRO A 71 -46.46 -8.71 -1.01
N LEU A 72 -46.03 -7.46 -0.80
CA LEU A 72 -46.74 -6.48 0.01
C LEU A 72 -48.08 -6.09 -0.62
N ASN A 73 -49.13 -6.03 0.21
CA ASN A 73 -50.37 -5.35 -0.16
C ASN A 73 -50.27 -3.86 0.18
N LEU A 74 -50.02 -2.99 -0.81
CA LEU A 74 -49.86 -1.55 -0.59
C LEU A 74 -51.11 -0.86 0.01
N ASN A 75 -52.29 -1.50 -0.06
CA ASN A 75 -53.51 -0.99 0.56
C ASN A 75 -53.54 -1.18 2.08
N GLU A 76 -52.75 -2.12 2.61
CA GLU A 76 -52.61 -2.39 4.05
C GLU A 76 -51.49 -1.53 4.69
N VAL A 77 -50.69 -0.85 3.87
CA VAL A 77 -49.60 0.02 4.33
C VAL A 77 -50.16 1.40 4.68
N ALA A 78 -50.08 1.76 5.97
CA ALA A 78 -50.74 2.94 6.54
C ALA A 78 -50.41 4.29 5.84
N ASN A 79 -49.22 4.43 5.25
CA ASN A 79 -48.74 5.68 4.62
C ASN A 79 -48.49 5.57 3.11
N SER A 80 -48.97 4.51 2.44
CA SER A 80 -48.67 4.26 1.01
C SER A 80 -49.06 5.42 0.08
N GLY A 81 -50.24 6.01 0.28
CA GLY A 81 -50.72 7.15 -0.51
C GLY A 81 -49.83 8.39 -0.37
N LYS A 82 -49.39 8.70 0.86
CA LYS A 82 -48.50 9.85 1.14
C LYS A 82 -47.11 9.64 0.51
N ILE A 83 -46.56 8.43 0.63
CA ILE A 83 -45.27 8.08 0.03
C ILE A 83 -45.34 8.20 -1.49
N ASN A 84 -46.38 7.62 -2.11
CA ASN A 84 -46.54 7.69 -3.56
C ASN A 84 -46.72 9.14 -4.06
N ALA A 85 -47.48 9.97 -3.35
CA ALA A 85 -47.66 11.38 -3.70
C ALA A 85 -46.36 12.20 -3.55
N THR A 86 -45.54 11.88 -2.54
CA THR A 86 -44.30 12.61 -2.26
C THR A 86 -43.20 12.31 -3.27
N PHE A 87 -43.00 11.02 -3.57
CA PHE A 87 -41.88 10.58 -4.39
C PHE A 87 -42.25 10.30 -5.86
N ASN A 88 -43.54 10.40 -6.20
CA ASN A 88 -44.06 10.09 -7.52
C ASN A 88 -43.55 8.74 -8.05
N LEU A 89 -43.77 7.67 -7.27
CA LEU A 89 -43.24 6.35 -7.61
C LEU A 89 -43.83 5.86 -8.94
N GLU A 90 -42.95 5.66 -9.92
CA GLU A 90 -43.30 5.09 -11.22
C GLU A 90 -43.86 3.67 -11.06
N SER A 91 -44.56 3.18 -12.08
CA SER A 91 -45.16 1.83 -12.07
C SER A 91 -44.14 0.73 -11.79
N ASP A 92 -42.93 0.87 -12.31
CA ASP A 92 -41.85 -0.11 -12.12
C ASP A 92 -41.31 -0.09 -10.67
N ALA A 93 -41.22 1.09 -10.07
CA ALA A 93 -40.82 1.26 -8.67
C ALA A 93 -41.86 0.66 -7.70
N LYS A 94 -43.16 0.81 -8.02
CA LYS A 94 -44.25 0.19 -7.25
C LYS A 94 -44.21 -1.32 -7.31
N ALA A 95 -44.01 -1.90 -8.50
CA ALA A 95 -43.90 -3.34 -8.67
C ALA A 95 -42.72 -3.91 -7.87
N LYS A 96 -41.58 -3.22 -7.85
CA LYS A 96 -40.42 -3.60 -7.01
C LYS A 96 -40.73 -3.50 -5.52
N LEU A 97 -41.43 -2.44 -5.08
CA LEU A 97 -41.84 -2.29 -3.69
C LEU A 97 -42.79 -3.41 -3.25
N GLU A 98 -43.76 -3.78 -4.08
CA GLU A 98 -44.69 -4.89 -3.83
C GLU A 98 -43.94 -6.23 -3.73
N SER A 99 -43.07 -6.52 -4.70
CA SER A 99 -42.33 -7.78 -4.75
C SER A 99 -41.32 -7.92 -3.61
N ASN A 100 -40.57 -6.87 -3.29
CA ASN A 100 -39.37 -6.95 -2.46
C ASN A 100 -39.57 -6.38 -1.05
N GLY A 101 -40.64 -5.62 -0.81
CA GLY A 101 -40.84 -4.89 0.43
C GLY A 101 -40.07 -3.57 0.52
N PHE A 102 -39.19 -3.30 -0.44
CA PHE A 102 -38.42 -2.05 -0.55
C PHE A 102 -38.17 -1.68 -2.01
N VAL A 103 -37.84 -0.41 -2.25
CA VAL A 103 -37.41 0.10 -3.55
C VAL A 103 -36.35 1.18 -3.37
N VAL A 104 -35.35 1.20 -4.25
CA VAL A 104 -34.34 2.27 -4.30
C VAL A 104 -34.72 3.25 -5.40
N ILE A 105 -34.77 4.53 -5.06
CA ILE A 105 -35.08 5.61 -6.00
C ILE A 105 -33.94 6.63 -6.00
N PRO A 106 -33.62 7.24 -7.16
CA PRO A 106 -32.57 8.25 -7.22
C PRO A 106 -32.98 9.50 -6.47
N TRP A 107 -32.11 9.97 -5.57
CA TRP A 107 -32.27 11.26 -4.92
C TRP A 107 -31.82 12.37 -5.87
N ARG A 108 -32.70 13.32 -6.19
CA ARG A 108 -32.45 14.35 -7.21
C ARG A 108 -32.07 15.73 -6.64
N HIS A 109 -31.80 15.81 -5.34
CA HIS A 109 -31.58 17.07 -4.63
C HIS A 109 -30.14 17.24 -4.11
N GLY A 110 -29.16 16.64 -4.80
CA GLY A 110 -27.72 16.76 -4.50
C GLY A 110 -27.16 15.63 -3.62
N ASP A 111 -25.87 15.72 -3.31
CA ASP A 111 -25.08 14.65 -2.67
C ASP A 111 -24.86 14.85 -1.15
N ASP A 112 -25.81 15.51 -0.47
CA ASP A 112 -25.76 15.71 0.98
C ASP A 112 -26.56 14.63 1.70
N ILE A 113 -25.89 13.79 2.49
CA ILE A 113 -26.55 12.73 3.27
C ILE A 113 -27.54 13.28 4.30
N VAL A 114 -27.40 14.52 4.77
CA VAL A 114 -28.28 15.13 5.79
C VAL A 114 -29.61 15.57 5.17
N GLN A 115 -29.61 16.02 3.92
CA GLN A 115 -30.79 16.55 3.24
C GLN A 115 -31.96 15.58 3.20
N PRO A 116 -31.80 14.30 2.75
CA PRO A 116 -32.90 13.33 2.76
C PRO A 116 -33.58 13.20 4.12
N TYR A 117 -32.79 13.11 5.21
CA TYR A 117 -33.33 12.96 6.56
C TYR A 117 -34.10 14.21 7.00
N LYS A 118 -33.57 15.40 6.70
CA LYS A 118 -34.24 16.67 7.00
C LYS A 118 -35.55 16.79 6.23
N THR A 119 -35.55 16.50 4.93
CA THR A 119 -36.76 16.51 4.09
C THR A 119 -37.79 15.51 4.59
N MET A 120 -37.39 14.27 4.93
CA MET A 120 -38.32 13.27 5.48
C MET A 120 -38.95 13.74 6.78
N LYS A 121 -38.15 14.35 7.67
CA LYS A 121 -38.64 14.91 8.93
C LYS A 121 -39.65 16.03 8.71
N GLU A 122 -39.35 16.98 7.83
CA GLU A 122 -40.23 18.11 7.50
C GLU A 122 -41.55 17.66 6.86
N LEU A 123 -41.50 16.62 6.03
CA LEU A 123 -42.68 16.02 5.41
C LEU A 123 -43.43 15.08 6.34
N GLY A 124 -42.94 14.81 7.56
CA GLY A 124 -43.54 13.86 8.50
C GLY A 124 -43.58 12.45 7.93
N ILE A 125 -42.53 12.04 7.23
CA ILE A 125 -42.30 10.69 6.72
C ILE A 125 -41.41 9.95 7.73
N PRO A 126 -41.78 8.73 8.17
CA PRO A 126 -40.94 7.95 9.08
C PRO A 126 -39.55 7.71 8.49
N ILE A 127 -38.53 7.94 9.31
CA ILE A 127 -37.13 7.78 8.94
C ILE A 127 -36.67 6.40 9.44
N PHE A 128 -36.06 5.64 8.54
CA PHE A 128 -35.32 4.44 8.88
C PHE A 128 -33.82 4.74 8.82
N VAL A 129 -33.13 4.58 9.96
CA VAL A 129 -31.68 4.80 10.06
C VAL A 129 -30.99 3.46 9.92
N THR A 130 -30.10 3.33 8.95
CA THR A 130 -29.26 2.15 8.75
C THR A 130 -27.87 2.39 9.34
N SER A 131 -27.07 1.31 9.43
CA SER A 131 -25.65 1.41 9.71
C SER A 131 -24.91 2.32 8.73
N ASP A 132 -25.41 2.47 7.50
CA ASP A 132 -24.73 3.22 6.43
C ASP A 132 -24.59 4.71 6.78
N THR A 133 -25.56 5.30 7.50
CA THR A 133 -25.44 6.68 7.97
C THR A 133 -24.27 6.84 8.94
N LEU A 134 -24.12 5.88 9.87
CA LEU A 134 -23.03 5.88 10.84
C LEU A 134 -21.69 5.62 10.16
N LEU A 135 -21.64 4.64 9.25
CA LEU A 135 -20.44 4.32 8.47
C LEU A 135 -20.01 5.48 7.57
N HIS A 136 -20.95 6.20 6.96
CA HIS A 136 -20.64 7.38 6.16
C HIS A 136 -20.07 8.52 6.99
N LEU A 137 -20.68 8.83 8.14
CA LEU A 137 -20.15 9.85 9.06
C LEU A 137 -18.78 9.46 9.60
N TYR A 138 -18.59 8.18 9.92
CA TYR A 138 -17.29 7.64 10.32
C TYR A 138 -16.25 7.81 9.21
N HIS A 139 -16.60 7.50 7.96
CA HIS A 139 -15.71 7.69 6.81
C HIS A 139 -15.32 9.15 6.59
N ILE A 140 -16.26 10.10 6.74
CA ILE A 140 -15.95 11.54 6.68
C ILE A 140 -14.97 11.92 7.79
N GLN A 141 -15.27 11.55 9.04
CA GLN A 141 -14.41 11.86 10.17
C GLN A 141 -13.00 11.25 9.99
N PHE A 142 -12.94 9.99 9.57
CA PHE A 142 -11.69 9.30 9.26
C PHE A 142 -10.86 10.06 8.23
N ASN A 143 -11.49 10.45 7.12
CA ASN A 143 -10.82 11.15 6.03
C ASN A 143 -10.31 12.54 6.46
N GLU A 144 -11.12 13.31 7.19
CA GLU A 144 -10.70 14.64 7.66
C GLU A 144 -9.56 14.54 8.69
N ILE A 145 -9.57 13.56 9.60
CA ILE A 145 -8.47 13.34 10.55
C ILE A 145 -7.18 12.99 9.81
N LEU A 146 -7.25 12.05 8.86
CA LEU A 146 -6.07 11.62 8.11
C LEU A 146 -5.47 12.79 7.32
N LYS A 147 -6.33 13.54 6.61
CA LYS A 147 -5.94 14.74 5.86
C LYS A 147 -5.27 15.78 6.76
N ASP A 148 -5.86 16.10 7.91
CA ASP A 148 -5.29 17.08 8.85
C ASP A 148 -3.92 16.63 9.40
N LEU A 149 -3.72 15.32 9.63
CA LEU A 149 -2.43 14.75 10.06
C LEU A 149 -1.40 14.79 8.93
N GLU A 150 -1.76 14.36 7.73
CA GLU A 150 -0.87 14.34 6.56
C GLU A 150 -0.37 15.74 6.22
N GLU A 151 -1.29 16.71 6.16
CA GLU A 151 -0.97 18.10 5.83
C GLU A 151 -0.25 18.85 6.95
N GLY A 152 -0.74 18.74 8.18
CA GLY A 152 -0.30 19.57 9.31
C GLY A 152 0.85 18.99 10.12
N GLU A 153 1.06 17.67 10.09
CA GLU A 153 2.02 17.00 10.98
C GLU A 153 3.04 16.13 10.22
N PHE A 154 2.60 15.33 9.24
CA PHE A 154 3.48 14.36 8.58
C PHE A 154 4.27 14.94 7.42
N PHE A 155 3.78 15.99 6.77
CA PHE A 155 4.51 16.62 5.67
C PHE A 155 5.91 17.10 6.10
N ASP A 156 6.00 17.89 7.17
CA ASP A 156 7.31 18.41 7.61
C ASP A 156 8.18 17.29 8.16
N GLU A 157 7.59 16.31 8.84
CA GLU A 157 8.33 15.14 9.33
C GLU A 157 8.90 14.29 8.19
N ILE A 158 8.16 14.08 7.09
CA ILE A 158 8.67 13.33 5.94
C ILE A 158 9.73 14.14 5.18
N LEU A 159 9.57 15.46 5.08
CA LEU A 159 10.56 16.35 4.48
C LEU A 159 11.89 16.28 5.26
N ASP A 160 11.85 16.51 6.57
CA ASP A 160 13.04 16.48 7.41
C ASP A 160 13.69 15.09 7.45
N LEU A 161 12.88 14.02 7.48
CA LEU A 161 13.38 12.65 7.41
C LEU A 161 14.10 12.41 6.08
N SER A 162 13.52 12.86 4.97
CA SER A 162 14.09 12.70 3.63
C SER A 162 15.41 13.46 3.50
N LYS A 163 15.51 14.69 4.03
CA LYS A 163 16.75 15.47 4.06
C LYS A 163 17.85 14.73 4.84
N ALA A 164 17.55 14.30 6.06
CA ALA A 164 18.53 13.63 6.91
C ALA A 164 19.01 12.28 6.32
N MET A 165 18.12 11.53 5.67
CA MET A 165 18.48 10.27 5.04
C MET A 165 19.22 10.45 3.71
N GLN A 166 18.93 11.51 2.94
CA GLN A 166 19.72 11.91 1.77
C GLN A 166 21.15 12.26 2.20
N GLU A 167 21.33 13.11 3.21
CA GLU A 167 22.64 13.49 3.76
C GLU A 167 23.45 12.25 4.19
N ARG A 168 22.81 11.32 4.93
CA ARG A 168 23.48 10.08 5.34
C ARG A 168 23.89 9.23 4.13
N SER A 169 23.02 9.11 3.13
CA SER A 169 23.31 8.34 1.91
C SER A 169 24.46 8.94 1.11
N GLN A 170 24.59 10.29 1.09
CA GLN A 170 25.72 10.97 0.48
C GLN A 170 27.02 10.66 1.23
N ALA A 171 26.99 10.69 2.57
CA ALA A 171 28.15 10.32 3.39
C ALA A 171 28.59 8.87 3.14
N ASP A 172 27.64 7.94 2.99
CA ASP A 172 27.93 6.54 2.66
C ASP A 172 28.57 6.43 1.26
N TYR A 173 28.04 7.15 0.26
CA TYR A 173 28.59 7.18 -1.09
C TYR A 173 30.04 7.68 -1.13
N GLU A 174 30.35 8.75 -0.38
CA GLU A 174 31.70 9.29 -0.25
C GLU A 174 32.64 8.32 0.48
N ALA A 175 32.17 7.68 1.55
CA ALA A 175 32.95 6.72 2.30
C ALA A 175 33.34 5.50 1.45
N PHE A 176 32.40 4.94 0.69
CA PHE A 176 32.65 3.80 -0.19
C PHE A 176 33.48 4.18 -1.43
N SER A 177 33.46 5.44 -1.86
CA SER A 177 34.33 5.94 -2.94
C SER A 177 35.82 5.91 -2.60
N ASN A 178 36.16 5.92 -1.31
CA ASN A 178 37.54 5.88 -0.83
C ASN A 178 38.04 4.46 -0.48
N ALA A 179 37.19 3.44 -0.62
CA ALA A 179 37.54 2.05 -0.40
C ALA A 179 38.25 1.46 -1.64
N THR A 180 39.16 0.50 -1.42
CA THR A 180 40.09 -0.02 -2.44
C THR A 180 39.44 -0.94 -3.47
N ASP A 181 39.25 -0.47 -4.72
CA ASP A 181 39.07 -1.20 -6.00
C ASP A 181 38.55 -2.66 -5.97
N SER A 182 37.67 -3.01 -5.04
CA SER A 182 37.03 -4.32 -4.98
C SER A 182 35.64 -4.22 -5.61
N GLU A 183 35.22 -5.29 -6.27
CA GLU A 183 33.88 -5.40 -6.87
C GLU A 183 32.77 -5.12 -5.82
N ARG A 184 33.03 -5.46 -4.55
CA ARG A 184 32.16 -5.18 -3.41
C ARG A 184 32.02 -3.69 -3.07
N ASP A 185 33.11 -2.94 -3.14
CA ASP A 185 33.08 -1.50 -2.90
C ASP A 185 32.28 -0.79 -4.00
N SER A 186 32.35 -1.31 -5.23
CA SER A 186 31.53 -0.83 -6.35
C SER A 186 30.03 -1.04 -6.09
N GLU A 187 29.63 -2.22 -5.61
CA GLU A 187 28.21 -2.51 -5.30
C GLU A 187 27.67 -1.68 -4.12
N LEU A 188 28.46 -1.50 -3.05
CA LEU A 188 28.08 -0.65 -1.92
C LEU A 188 27.96 0.82 -2.33
N LYS A 189 28.91 1.28 -3.14
CA LYS A 189 28.88 2.64 -3.71
C LYS A 189 27.66 2.84 -4.59
N GLU A 190 27.33 1.88 -5.47
CA GLU A 190 26.14 1.98 -6.33
C GLU A 190 24.84 1.95 -5.51
N ALA A 191 24.76 1.11 -4.46
CA ALA A 191 23.62 1.13 -3.56
C ALA A 191 23.48 2.48 -2.84
N ALA A 192 24.57 3.04 -2.31
CA ALA A 192 24.53 4.37 -1.69
C ALA A 192 24.13 5.46 -2.71
N ARG A 193 24.62 5.38 -3.95
CA ARG A 193 24.25 6.30 -5.05
C ARG A 193 22.75 6.29 -5.32
N ARG A 194 22.16 5.09 -5.47
CA ARG A 194 20.71 4.95 -5.70
C ARG A 194 19.88 5.40 -4.50
N ASN A 195 20.37 5.21 -3.27
CA ASN A 195 19.74 5.78 -2.07
C ASN A 195 19.73 7.32 -2.08
N VAL A 196 20.84 7.96 -2.49
CA VAL A 196 20.88 9.42 -2.69
C VAL A 196 19.83 9.85 -3.71
N ALA A 197 19.75 9.17 -4.85
CA ALA A 197 18.76 9.46 -5.88
C ALA A 197 17.32 9.27 -5.37
N TYR A 198 17.05 8.17 -4.65
CA TYR A 198 15.76 7.82 -4.08
C TYR A 198 15.20 8.92 -3.16
N PHE A 199 16.02 9.45 -2.25
CA PHE A 199 15.60 10.57 -1.40
C PHE A 199 15.56 11.91 -2.15
N SER A 200 16.45 12.10 -3.15
CA SER A 200 16.46 13.33 -3.97
C SER A 200 15.18 13.49 -4.79
N VAL A 201 14.61 12.39 -5.31
CA VAL A 201 13.29 12.40 -5.99
C VAL A 201 12.22 12.87 -5.03
N ALA A 202 12.12 12.27 -3.84
CA ALA A 202 11.13 12.65 -2.85
C ALA A 202 11.26 14.11 -2.39
N LEU A 203 12.49 14.58 -2.15
CA LEU A 203 12.75 15.98 -1.79
C LEU A 203 12.34 16.95 -2.90
N THR A 204 12.62 16.61 -4.15
CA THR A 204 12.19 17.41 -5.31
C THR A 204 10.65 17.52 -5.36
N LEU A 205 9.94 16.42 -5.11
CA LEU A 205 8.48 16.41 -5.07
C LEU A 205 7.91 17.22 -3.88
N LEU A 206 8.54 17.12 -2.70
CA LEU A 206 8.09 17.80 -1.48
C LEU A 206 8.42 19.30 -1.46
N GLN A 207 9.49 19.72 -2.14
CA GLN A 207 9.95 21.12 -2.15
C GLN A 207 9.69 21.82 -3.48
N THR A 208 8.79 21.28 -4.31
CA THR A 208 8.35 21.98 -5.52
C THR A 208 7.72 23.32 -5.10
N PRO A 209 8.21 24.47 -5.58
CA PRO A 209 7.68 25.77 -5.17
C PRO A 209 6.18 25.85 -5.47
N THR A 210 5.39 26.30 -4.50
CA THR A 210 3.98 26.63 -4.68
C THR A 210 3.86 28.00 -5.35
N GLU A 211 2.76 28.30 -6.05
CA GLU A 211 2.52 29.62 -6.65
C GLU A 211 2.60 30.77 -5.60
N ALA A 212 2.39 30.44 -4.32
CA ALA A 212 2.43 31.38 -3.21
C ALA A 212 3.83 31.58 -2.58
N GLU A 213 4.78 30.66 -2.79
CA GLU A 213 6.06 30.61 -2.06
C GLU A 213 7.30 30.65 -2.97
N GLU A 214 7.13 30.90 -4.28
CA GLU A 214 8.25 31.01 -5.25
C GLU A 214 9.39 31.93 -4.81
N ALA A 215 9.12 32.93 -3.97
CA ALA A 215 10.11 33.91 -3.51
C ALA A 215 11.01 33.42 -2.36
N GLU A 216 10.63 32.35 -1.65
CA GLU A 216 11.35 31.80 -0.48
C GLU A 216 11.71 30.31 -0.63
N ALA A 217 11.42 29.70 -1.78
CA ALA A 217 11.70 28.30 -2.02
C ALA A 217 13.21 28.01 -1.95
N GLU A 218 13.61 27.19 -0.98
CA GLU A 218 14.96 26.60 -0.95
C GLU A 218 15.11 25.67 -2.15
N GLU A 219 16.13 25.91 -2.97
CA GLU A 219 16.47 25.02 -4.07
C GLU A 219 16.90 23.66 -3.50
N VAL A 220 16.31 22.58 -4.01
CA VAL A 220 16.66 21.22 -3.59
C VAL A 220 18.09 20.93 -4.01
N GLU A 221 18.96 20.68 -3.04
CA GLU A 221 20.33 20.27 -3.31
C GLU A 221 20.35 18.81 -3.82
N VAL A 222 20.30 18.66 -5.14
CA VAL A 222 20.49 17.36 -5.81
C VAL A 222 21.94 17.26 -6.29
N PRO A 223 22.73 16.29 -5.79
CA PRO A 223 24.12 16.14 -6.21
C PRO A 223 24.27 15.84 -7.71
N ASP A 224 25.31 16.43 -8.34
CA ASP A 224 25.52 16.35 -9.80
C ASP A 224 25.57 14.91 -10.33
N TYR A 225 26.07 13.95 -9.54
CA TYR A 225 26.23 12.54 -9.95
C TYR A 225 24.92 11.72 -9.98
N VAL A 226 23.80 12.29 -9.52
CA VAL A 226 22.45 11.68 -9.61
C VAL A 226 21.43 12.64 -10.25
N LYS A 227 21.86 13.83 -10.65
CA LYS A 227 20.96 14.91 -11.07
C LYS A 227 20.10 14.56 -12.28
N ASP A 228 20.70 13.95 -13.30
CA ASP A 228 20.01 13.66 -14.56
C ASP A 228 18.95 12.56 -14.38
N GLU A 229 19.25 11.50 -13.63
CA GLU A 229 18.30 10.42 -13.35
C GLU A 229 17.17 10.87 -12.42
N VAL A 230 17.46 11.72 -11.43
CA VAL A 230 16.44 12.30 -10.54
C VAL A 230 15.50 13.18 -11.34
N ALA A 231 16.03 14.05 -12.22
CA ALA A 231 15.22 14.88 -13.09
C ALA A 231 14.36 14.05 -14.06
N ALA A 232 14.91 12.96 -14.60
CA ALA A 232 14.16 12.05 -15.47
C ALA A 232 13.02 11.34 -14.72
N GLU A 233 13.27 10.88 -13.49
CA GLU A 233 12.27 10.21 -12.66
C GLU A 233 11.14 11.16 -12.26
N VAL A 234 11.48 12.36 -11.76
CA VAL A 234 10.51 13.41 -11.43
C VAL A 234 9.72 13.81 -12.67
N GLY A 235 10.38 13.95 -13.82
CA GLY A 235 9.71 14.26 -15.08
C GLY A 235 8.67 13.21 -15.51
N LYS A 236 8.89 11.93 -15.21
CA LYS A 236 7.90 10.85 -15.44
C LYS A 236 6.77 10.91 -14.43
N ILE A 237 7.08 11.15 -13.16
CA ILE A 237 6.10 11.32 -12.09
C ILE A 237 5.13 12.45 -12.41
N GLU A 238 5.61 13.62 -12.85
CA GLU A 238 4.75 14.77 -13.20
C GLU A 238 3.92 14.58 -14.47
N LYS A 239 4.36 13.72 -15.41
CA LYS A 239 3.58 13.39 -16.60
C LYS A 239 2.41 12.47 -16.30
N HIS A 240 2.53 11.64 -15.26
CA HIS A 240 1.53 10.65 -14.87
C HIS A 240 1.20 9.61 -15.98
N GLU A 241 2.20 9.18 -16.74
CA GLU A 241 2.02 8.32 -17.91
C GLU A 241 2.43 6.87 -17.64
N GLY A 242 1.44 5.99 -17.48
CA GLY A 242 1.53 4.52 -17.57
C GLY A 242 2.83 3.86 -17.07
N PHE A 243 3.21 2.75 -17.69
CA PHE A 243 4.43 2.03 -17.35
C PHE A 243 5.63 2.57 -18.13
N GLU A 244 6.69 2.98 -17.42
CA GLU A 244 7.99 3.31 -18.02
C GLU A 244 9.15 2.75 -17.16
N PRO A 245 10.33 2.48 -17.77
CA PRO A 245 11.50 2.05 -17.02
C PRO A 245 11.97 3.10 -16.02
N SER A 246 12.26 2.73 -14.78
CA SER A 246 12.88 3.65 -13.83
C SER A 246 14.32 3.96 -14.23
N CYS A 247 14.74 5.23 -14.08
CA CYS A 247 16.12 5.64 -14.35
C CYS A 247 17.09 5.37 -13.20
N ILE A 248 16.58 4.99 -12.03
CA ILE A 248 17.37 4.77 -10.82
C ILE A 248 17.53 3.27 -10.51
N PHE A 249 16.47 2.48 -10.76
CA PHE A 249 16.40 1.08 -10.31
C PHE A 249 16.75 0.03 -11.37
N ASN A 250 17.38 0.45 -12.47
CA ASN A 250 17.95 -0.42 -13.48
C ASN A 250 19.45 -0.11 -13.63
N ALA A 251 20.30 -1.13 -13.75
CA ALA A 251 21.74 -0.94 -13.96
C ALA A 251 22.06 -0.27 -15.31
N ASP A 252 21.25 -0.56 -16.32
CA ASP A 252 21.37 0.05 -17.64
C ASP A 252 20.55 1.34 -17.73
N ALA A 253 20.97 2.24 -18.63
CA ALA A 253 20.28 3.50 -18.87
C ALA A 253 18.80 3.28 -19.25
N CYS A 254 17.91 4.10 -18.68
CA CYS A 254 16.48 4.06 -18.99
C CYS A 254 16.16 4.57 -20.39
N GLU A 255 17.01 5.42 -20.98
CA GLU A 255 16.79 5.93 -22.34
C GLU A 255 16.95 4.83 -23.39
N GLY A 256 15.93 4.64 -24.21
CA GLY A 256 15.92 3.63 -25.27
C GLY A 256 15.58 2.21 -24.82
N ARG A 257 15.30 2.02 -23.52
CA ARG A 257 14.73 0.79 -22.95
C ARG A 257 13.21 0.88 -22.90
N GLY A 258 12.52 -0.25 -23.09
CA GLY A 258 11.08 -0.39 -22.90
C GLY A 258 10.74 -1.42 -21.82
N CYS A 259 9.52 -1.37 -21.29
CA CYS A 259 9.05 -2.32 -20.26
C CYS A 259 8.90 -3.77 -20.74
N GLU A 260 8.99 -3.97 -22.05
CA GLU A 260 8.97 -5.26 -22.70
C GLU A 260 10.37 -5.88 -22.85
N ASP A 261 11.43 -5.12 -22.52
CA ASP A 261 12.78 -5.66 -22.40
C ASP A 261 12.93 -6.57 -21.17
N GLU A 262 13.79 -7.57 -21.27
CA GLU A 262 14.04 -8.53 -20.20
C GLU A 262 14.68 -7.87 -18.97
N CYS A 263 14.24 -8.28 -17.78
CA CYS A 263 14.74 -7.79 -16.48
C CYS A 263 14.69 -6.27 -16.32
N CYS A 264 13.70 -5.59 -16.92
CA CYS A 264 13.51 -4.15 -16.78
C CYS A 264 12.51 -3.83 -15.65
N TYR A 265 12.96 -3.12 -14.60
CA TYR A 265 12.06 -2.54 -13.62
C TYR A 265 11.29 -1.37 -14.23
N CYS A 266 9.97 -1.52 -14.33
CA CYS A 266 9.06 -0.46 -14.74
C CYS A 266 8.12 -0.06 -13.62
N GLU A 267 7.97 1.25 -13.45
CA GLU A 267 7.00 1.85 -12.55
C GLU A 267 5.78 2.33 -13.35
N ASP A 268 4.61 2.22 -12.74
CA ASP A 268 3.36 2.80 -13.25
C ASP A 268 3.21 4.25 -12.76
N TYR A 269 3.73 5.19 -13.51
CA TYR A 269 3.65 6.62 -13.21
C TYR A 269 2.22 7.17 -13.25
N SER A 270 1.26 6.44 -13.83
CA SER A 270 -0.17 6.83 -13.77
C SER A 270 -0.75 6.78 -12.36
N GLN A 271 -0.09 6.10 -11.41
CA GLN A 271 -0.52 6.05 -10.02
C GLN A 271 -0.24 7.35 -9.25
N TYR A 272 0.60 8.23 -9.78
CA TYR A 272 1.05 9.45 -9.11
C TYR A 272 0.08 10.63 -9.27
N VAL A 273 -1.07 10.45 -9.93
CA VAL A 273 -2.12 11.47 -10.04
C VAL A 273 -2.79 11.69 -8.67
N PRO A 274 -2.68 12.89 -8.06
CA PRO A 274 -3.38 13.20 -6.83
C PRO A 274 -4.90 13.05 -6.99
N ARG A 275 -5.55 12.46 -5.99
CA ARG A 275 -6.99 12.14 -6.02
C ARG A 275 -7.63 12.20 -4.65
N GLY A 276 -8.95 12.39 -4.60
CA GLY A 276 -9.68 12.41 -3.33
C GLY A 276 -9.36 13.64 -2.48
N HIS A 277 -9.01 13.47 -1.21
CA HIS A 277 -8.66 14.59 -0.34
C HIS A 277 -7.31 15.22 -0.66
N TYR A 278 -6.44 14.52 -1.39
CA TYR A 278 -5.11 15.03 -1.75
C TYR A 278 -5.15 16.23 -2.71
N THR A 279 -6.26 16.45 -3.43
CA THR A 279 -6.44 17.59 -4.36
C THR A 279 -6.94 18.86 -3.65
N ARG A 280 -6.88 18.92 -2.32
CA ARG A 280 -7.41 20.05 -1.53
C ARG A 280 -6.38 21.16 -1.30
N SER A 281 -5.09 20.86 -1.43
CA SER A 281 -4.00 21.82 -1.33
C SER A 281 -2.78 21.32 -2.09
N GLU A 282 -1.95 22.24 -2.59
CA GLU A 282 -0.69 21.89 -3.27
C GLU A 282 0.23 21.06 -2.37
N ARG A 283 0.25 21.38 -1.07
CA ARG A 283 0.99 20.63 -0.04
C ARG A 283 0.55 19.16 0.04
N LEU A 284 -0.76 18.89 -0.02
CA LEU A 284 -1.26 17.50 -0.04
C LEU A 284 -0.97 16.79 -1.37
N GLU A 285 -0.95 17.51 -2.50
CA GLU A 285 -0.57 16.94 -3.79
C GLU A 285 0.91 16.52 -3.81
N GLN A 286 1.79 17.37 -3.27
CA GLN A 286 3.21 17.08 -3.08
C GLN A 286 3.44 15.89 -2.14
N TYR A 287 2.76 15.89 -0.99
CA TYR A 287 2.79 14.78 -0.04
C TYR A 287 2.38 13.46 -0.69
N PHE A 288 1.28 13.49 -1.44
CA PHE A 288 0.77 12.32 -2.15
C PHE A 288 1.83 11.76 -3.11
N LYS A 289 2.41 12.59 -3.98
CA LYS A 289 3.43 12.13 -4.95
C LYS A 289 4.65 11.52 -4.25
N ALA A 290 5.15 12.15 -3.19
CA ALA A 290 6.30 11.66 -2.43
C ALA A 290 6.00 10.36 -1.67
N MET A 291 4.83 10.26 -1.02
CA MET A 291 4.42 9.03 -0.33
C MET A 291 4.08 7.90 -1.30
N MET A 292 3.58 8.21 -2.50
CA MET A 292 3.41 7.23 -3.58
C MET A 292 4.76 6.71 -4.07
N TRP A 293 5.76 7.59 -4.23
CA TRP A 293 7.13 7.20 -4.56
C TRP A 293 7.70 6.23 -3.52
N TYR A 294 7.59 6.57 -2.24
CA TYR A 294 8.05 5.70 -1.15
C TYR A 294 7.26 4.40 -0.99
N GLY A 295 5.96 4.42 -1.27
CA GLY A 295 5.09 3.25 -1.12
C GLY A 295 5.16 2.27 -2.29
N ARG A 296 5.60 2.71 -3.48
CA ARG A 296 5.60 1.88 -4.70
C ARG A 296 6.97 1.41 -5.14
N THR A 297 8.00 2.21 -4.89
CA THR A 297 9.37 1.84 -5.23
C THR A 297 9.81 0.64 -4.42
N ALA A 298 10.03 -0.49 -5.08
CA ALA A 298 10.28 -1.77 -4.42
C ALA A 298 11.76 -2.14 -4.44
N PHE A 299 12.31 -2.48 -3.28
CA PHE A 299 13.63 -3.09 -3.14
C PHE A 299 13.54 -4.60 -3.34
N LEU A 300 13.49 -5.04 -4.60
CA LEU A 300 13.26 -6.43 -4.99
C LEU A 300 14.40 -7.36 -4.54
N LEU A 301 14.05 -8.46 -3.85
CA LEU A 301 15.02 -9.46 -3.38
C LEU A 301 15.47 -10.43 -4.48
N LYS A 302 14.53 -10.75 -5.38
CA LYS A 302 14.69 -11.73 -6.46
C LYS A 302 15.12 -11.04 -7.76
N GLY A 303 16.22 -11.51 -8.33
CA GLY A 303 16.67 -11.13 -9.67
C GLY A 303 16.87 -12.35 -10.56
N GLY A 304 16.87 -12.15 -11.87
CA GLY A 304 17.05 -13.21 -12.87
C GLY A 304 18.24 -12.93 -13.79
N ASN A 305 18.69 -13.98 -14.47
CA ASN A 305 19.71 -13.87 -15.49
C ASN A 305 19.07 -13.72 -16.89
N VAL A 306 19.30 -12.56 -17.51
CA VAL A 306 18.89 -12.23 -18.89
C VAL A 306 19.33 -13.33 -19.87
N SER A 307 20.61 -13.72 -19.82
CA SER A 307 21.18 -14.71 -20.76
C SER A 307 20.59 -16.12 -20.64
N ALA A 308 19.92 -16.41 -19.52
CA ALA A 308 19.24 -17.67 -19.27
C ALA A 308 17.72 -17.60 -19.52
N GLY A 309 17.19 -16.46 -19.98
CA GLY A 309 15.76 -16.26 -20.23
C GLY A 309 14.92 -16.37 -18.95
N GLU A 310 15.49 -15.98 -17.80
CA GLU A 310 14.84 -16.13 -16.50
C GLU A 310 13.89 -14.98 -16.18
N CYS A 311 14.08 -13.81 -16.79
CA CYS A 311 13.21 -12.66 -16.62
C CYS A 311 12.14 -12.58 -17.70
N SER A 312 10.99 -11.99 -17.35
CA SER A 312 9.99 -11.56 -18.33
C SER A 312 9.75 -10.06 -18.18
N GLY A 313 9.52 -9.37 -19.30
CA GLY A 313 8.99 -8.00 -19.27
C GLY A 313 7.54 -7.94 -18.76
N VAL A 314 7.01 -6.73 -18.56
CA VAL A 314 5.62 -6.50 -18.17
C VAL A 314 4.71 -7.08 -19.26
N GLY A 315 3.95 -8.14 -18.94
CA GLY A 315 3.04 -8.80 -19.89
C GLY A 315 3.54 -10.13 -20.48
N GLY A 316 4.63 -10.70 -19.98
CA GLY A 316 5.08 -12.06 -20.30
C GLY A 316 4.02 -13.11 -19.98
N GLY A 317 3.22 -13.49 -20.97
CA GLY A 317 2.12 -14.44 -20.86
C GLY A 317 2.61 -15.84 -20.48
N GLY A 318 2.45 -16.21 -19.21
CA GLY A 318 2.78 -17.56 -18.78
C GLY A 318 2.51 -17.93 -17.33
N GLY A 319 1.84 -17.11 -16.52
CA GLY A 319 1.48 -17.47 -15.14
C GLY A 319 2.64 -17.96 -14.25
N ARG A 320 3.90 -17.69 -14.64
CA ARG A 320 5.11 -18.12 -13.95
C ARG A 320 5.73 -16.87 -13.35
N GLU A 321 5.99 -16.89 -12.05
CA GLU A 321 6.61 -15.78 -11.32
C GLU A 321 8.08 -15.64 -11.73
N THR A 322 8.32 -14.85 -12.78
CA THR A 322 9.66 -14.51 -13.24
C THR A 322 10.16 -13.25 -12.53
N PRO A 323 11.45 -13.18 -12.16
CA PRO A 323 12.07 -11.95 -11.66
C PRO A 323 11.83 -10.76 -12.59
N LEU A 324 11.61 -9.59 -12.00
CA LEU A 324 11.40 -8.32 -12.73
C LEU A 324 12.72 -7.61 -13.07
N VAL A 325 13.78 -7.91 -12.31
CA VAL A 325 15.07 -7.22 -12.40
C VAL A 325 16.21 -8.22 -12.54
N THR A 326 17.38 -7.71 -12.90
CA THR A 326 18.60 -8.51 -13.00
C THR A 326 19.04 -9.00 -11.61
N GLU A 327 19.84 -10.06 -11.58
CA GLU A 327 20.46 -10.54 -10.33
C GLU A 327 21.31 -9.45 -9.65
N GLU A 328 22.00 -8.64 -10.46
CA GLU A 328 22.79 -7.48 -10.01
C GLU A 328 21.91 -6.41 -9.38
N ASP A 329 20.83 -5.99 -10.05
CA ASP A 329 19.91 -4.98 -9.53
C ASP A 329 19.21 -5.45 -8.24
N ALA A 330 18.80 -6.73 -8.17
CA ALA A 330 18.24 -7.29 -6.93
C ALA A 330 19.28 -7.35 -5.81
N LYS A 331 20.56 -7.56 -6.13
CA LYS A 331 21.67 -7.52 -5.17
C LYS A 331 21.83 -6.11 -4.61
N ILE A 332 21.90 -5.11 -5.49
CA ILE A 332 22.01 -3.69 -5.14
C ILE A 332 20.79 -3.24 -4.33
N ALA A 333 19.56 -3.61 -4.72
CA ALA A 333 18.33 -3.30 -3.99
C ALA A 333 18.33 -3.87 -2.55
N THR A 334 18.82 -5.10 -2.37
CA THR A 334 18.94 -5.69 -1.04
C THR A 334 19.95 -4.91 -0.17
N ILE A 335 21.07 -4.49 -0.76
CA ILE A 335 22.08 -3.68 -0.07
C ILE A 335 21.51 -2.30 0.29
N GLN A 336 20.83 -1.63 -0.66
CA GLN A 336 20.15 -0.34 -0.45
C GLN A 336 19.24 -0.40 0.78
N ALA A 337 18.28 -1.32 0.78
CA ALA A 337 17.31 -1.46 1.87
C ALA A 337 17.99 -1.80 3.21
N SER A 338 19.07 -2.58 3.19
CA SER A 338 19.84 -2.92 4.39
C SER A 338 20.57 -1.72 4.98
N LEU A 339 21.22 -0.91 4.13
CA LEU A 339 21.89 0.33 4.54
C LEU A 339 20.86 1.28 5.18
N LEU A 340 19.79 1.59 4.44
CA LEU A 340 18.74 2.50 4.93
C LEU A 340 18.17 2.05 6.27
N SER A 341 17.82 0.76 6.37
CA SER A 341 17.21 0.21 7.58
C SER A 341 18.15 0.27 8.77
N SER A 342 19.45 0.05 8.58
CA SER A 342 20.42 0.09 9.67
C SER A 342 20.81 1.49 10.11
N GLU A 343 20.63 2.51 9.26
CA GLU A 343 20.94 3.91 9.59
C GLU A 343 19.82 4.62 10.36
N LEU A 344 18.55 4.23 10.16
CA LEU A 344 17.39 4.83 10.83
C LEU A 344 17.54 5.04 12.36
N PRO A 345 18.08 4.10 13.16
CA PRO A 345 18.23 4.29 14.60
C PRO A 345 19.24 5.37 15.00
N ALA A 346 20.21 5.69 14.12
CA ALA A 346 21.33 6.57 14.43
C ALA A 346 21.15 7.98 13.83
N VAL A 347 20.57 8.08 12.63
CA VAL A 347 20.34 9.35 11.92
C VAL A 347 19.40 10.23 12.73
N LYS A 348 19.78 11.50 12.92
CA LYS A 348 18.98 12.51 13.64
C LYS A 348 18.25 13.41 12.66
N VAL A 349 16.99 13.69 12.95
CA VAL A 349 16.07 14.42 12.05
C VAL A 349 15.75 15.81 12.61
N GLY A 350 15.61 16.77 11.69
CA GLY A 350 15.26 18.16 11.98
C GLY A 350 16.40 18.99 12.60
N GLU A 351 16.23 20.31 12.66
CA GLU A 351 17.27 21.25 13.12
C GLU A 351 17.76 20.97 14.55
N ASN A 352 16.84 20.57 15.43
CA ASN A 352 17.15 20.34 16.84
C ASN A 352 17.79 18.96 17.10
N LYS A 353 17.82 18.07 16.10
CA LYS A 353 18.41 16.72 16.15
C LYS A 353 17.98 15.88 17.37
N THR A 354 16.75 16.10 17.86
CA THR A 354 16.24 15.45 19.07
C THR A 354 15.72 14.04 18.81
N LYS A 355 15.00 13.85 17.70
CA LYS A 355 14.43 12.56 17.28
C LYS A 355 15.37 11.84 16.31
N THR A 356 15.34 10.51 16.32
CA THR A 356 15.96 9.69 15.28
C THR A 356 15.03 9.53 14.08
N ALA A 357 15.60 9.21 12.94
CA ALA A 357 14.86 8.85 11.74
C ALA A 357 13.90 7.67 11.99
N GLN A 358 14.32 6.70 12.82
CA GLN A 358 13.47 5.61 13.26
C GLN A 358 12.28 6.08 14.09
N GLU A 359 12.45 7.02 15.02
CA GLU A 359 11.34 7.55 15.84
C GLU A 359 10.31 8.29 14.98
N VAL A 360 10.78 9.09 14.02
CA VAL A 360 9.92 9.80 13.07
C VAL A 360 9.17 8.82 12.18
N TRP A 361 9.87 7.88 11.53
CA TRP A 361 9.24 6.86 10.70
C TRP A 361 8.24 6.00 11.49
N THR A 362 8.60 5.60 12.71
CA THR A 362 7.70 4.80 13.57
C THR A 362 6.43 5.55 13.91
N ARG A 363 6.49 6.87 14.14
CA ARG A 363 5.28 7.68 14.36
C ARG A 363 4.40 7.69 13.12
N ILE A 364 4.96 8.05 11.97
CA ILE A 364 4.22 8.12 10.69
C ILE A 364 3.58 6.75 10.41
N TYR A 365 4.39 5.68 10.40
CA TYR A 365 3.92 4.34 10.07
C TYR A 365 2.91 3.77 11.07
N SER A 366 3.08 4.01 12.37
CA SER A 366 2.12 3.49 13.37
C SER A 366 0.75 4.14 13.22
N VAL A 367 0.72 5.44 12.91
CA VAL A 367 -0.53 6.16 12.68
C VAL A 367 -1.13 5.73 11.35
N THR A 368 -0.40 5.77 10.24
CA THR A 368 -0.96 5.35 8.96
C THR A 368 -1.43 3.90 8.99
N ALA A 369 -0.69 2.99 9.63
CA ALA A 369 -1.11 1.59 9.77
C ALA A 369 -2.39 1.41 10.60
N PHE A 370 -2.68 2.31 11.54
CA PHE A 370 -3.97 2.34 12.25
C PHE A 370 -5.14 2.66 11.29
N PHE A 371 -4.92 3.57 10.33
CA PHE A 371 -5.95 4.00 9.38
C PHE A 371 -6.10 3.02 8.22
N VAL A 372 -5.01 2.64 7.56
CA VAL A 372 -5.05 1.91 6.28
C VAL A 372 -4.58 0.45 6.35
N GLY A 373 -4.18 -0.01 7.54
CA GLY A 373 -3.63 -1.35 7.75
C GLY A 373 -2.11 -1.39 7.62
N THR A 374 -1.52 -2.50 8.06
CA THR A 374 -0.07 -2.69 8.06
C THR A 374 0.44 -3.03 6.67
N ALA A 375 1.67 -2.61 6.34
CA ALA A 375 2.33 -3.01 5.11
C ALA A 375 2.52 -4.53 5.05
N ASP A 376 2.21 -5.10 3.88
CA ASP A 376 2.42 -6.52 3.61
C ASP A 376 3.88 -6.80 3.21
N ASP A 377 4.56 -5.80 2.66
CA ASP A 377 5.98 -5.83 2.30
C ASP A 377 6.94 -5.82 3.49
N LEU A 378 8.21 -6.10 3.18
CA LEU A 378 9.32 -5.94 4.11
C LEU A 378 9.51 -4.47 4.45
N THR A 379 9.49 -4.18 5.75
CA THR A 379 9.74 -2.84 6.29
C THR A 379 11.15 -2.75 6.86
N PRO A 380 11.61 -1.55 7.26
CA PRO A 380 12.91 -1.41 7.88
C PRO A 380 13.10 -2.26 9.14
N TYR A 381 12.02 -2.59 9.86
CA TYR A 381 12.09 -3.44 11.05
C TYR A 381 12.50 -4.88 10.73
N GLU A 382 12.02 -5.43 9.62
CA GLU A 382 12.40 -6.78 9.20
C GLU A 382 13.84 -6.84 8.68
N TYR A 383 14.28 -5.82 7.95
CA TYR A 383 15.68 -5.66 7.53
C TYR A 383 16.61 -5.53 8.74
N GLN A 384 16.29 -4.65 9.71
CA GLN A 384 17.08 -4.51 10.94
C GLN A 384 17.22 -5.83 11.71
N ARG A 385 16.13 -6.60 11.81
CA ARG A 385 16.14 -7.93 12.44
C ARG A 385 17.04 -8.89 11.67
N ALA A 386 16.85 -9.01 10.36
CA ALA A 386 17.62 -9.95 9.53
C ALA A 386 19.12 -9.59 9.51
N VAL A 387 19.46 -8.31 9.41
CA VAL A 387 20.85 -7.83 9.50
C VAL A 387 21.45 -8.18 10.87
N ARG A 388 20.70 -8.04 11.96
CA ARG A 388 21.17 -8.44 13.30
C ARG A 388 21.43 -9.94 13.42
N GLU A 389 20.56 -10.77 12.88
CA GLU A 389 20.75 -12.24 12.91
C GLU A 389 21.97 -12.67 12.11
N VAL A 390 22.20 -12.08 10.93
CA VAL A 390 23.30 -12.48 10.03
C VAL A 390 24.65 -11.90 10.45
N PHE A 391 24.68 -10.66 10.94
CA PHE A 391 25.92 -9.92 11.21
C PHE A 391 26.21 -9.72 12.72
N GLY A 392 25.27 -10.03 13.61
CA GLY A 392 25.39 -9.83 15.05
C GLY A 392 24.86 -8.48 15.54
N ALA A 393 24.88 -8.27 16.86
CA ALA A 393 24.25 -7.13 17.53
C ALA A 393 25.08 -5.83 17.57
N GLU A 394 26.39 -5.88 17.27
CA GLU A 394 27.23 -4.68 17.20
C GLU A 394 27.27 -4.15 15.76
N HIS A 395 26.51 -3.09 15.53
CA HIS A 395 26.42 -2.40 14.24
C HIS A 395 27.35 -1.18 14.27
N SER A 396 28.40 -1.19 13.45
CA SER A 396 29.21 -0.02 13.12
C SER A 396 29.23 0.13 11.61
N ASP A 397 29.67 1.29 11.08
CA ASP A 397 29.87 1.50 9.64
C ASP A 397 30.75 0.40 8.99
N GLN A 398 31.55 -0.32 9.79
CA GLN A 398 32.39 -1.45 9.36
C GLN A 398 31.63 -2.78 9.21
N THR A 399 30.36 -2.86 9.62
CA THR A 399 29.53 -4.07 9.51
C THR A 399 29.14 -4.34 8.06
N PHE A 400 28.89 -3.30 7.26
CA PHE A 400 28.53 -3.42 5.85
C PHE A 400 29.72 -3.72 4.92
N LEU A 401 30.93 -3.34 5.32
CA LEU A 401 32.18 -3.70 4.63
C LEU A 401 32.49 -5.22 4.72
N LYS A 402 31.73 -5.99 5.51
CA LYS A 402 31.83 -7.46 5.63
C LYS A 402 30.72 -8.21 4.87
N PHE A 403 29.97 -7.53 4.00
CA PHE A 403 29.04 -8.19 3.07
C PHE A 403 29.84 -8.99 2.04
N ASP A 404 30.19 -10.23 2.38
CA ASP A 404 30.55 -11.21 1.36
C ASP A 404 29.28 -11.84 0.77
N ASP A 405 29.43 -12.52 -0.37
CA ASP A 405 28.29 -13.11 -1.06
C ASP A 405 27.59 -14.20 -0.23
N GLU A 406 28.31 -14.85 0.69
CA GLU A 406 27.73 -15.84 1.61
C GLU A 406 26.78 -15.16 2.61
N LYS A 407 27.23 -14.06 3.20
CA LYS A 407 26.43 -13.25 4.14
C LYS A 407 25.24 -12.60 3.47
N LEU A 408 25.40 -12.11 2.25
CA LEU A 408 24.28 -11.56 1.49
C LEU A 408 23.25 -12.66 1.15
N LEU A 409 23.71 -13.87 0.83
CA LEU A 409 22.81 -15.01 0.61
C LEU A 409 22.07 -15.42 1.89
N GLN A 410 22.77 -15.44 3.04
CA GLN A 410 22.14 -15.66 4.35
C GLN A 410 21.09 -14.59 4.65
N LEU A 411 21.40 -13.32 4.39
CA LEU A 411 20.47 -12.21 4.59
C LEU A 411 19.22 -12.34 3.71
N LYS A 412 19.40 -12.64 2.41
CA LYS A 412 18.27 -12.89 1.51
C LYS A 412 17.42 -14.07 1.98
N ALA A 413 18.04 -15.14 2.50
CA ALA A 413 17.30 -16.28 3.03
C ALA A 413 16.50 -15.93 4.30
N GLU A 414 17.07 -15.15 5.22
CA GLU A 414 16.38 -14.65 6.41
C GLU A 414 15.21 -13.74 6.07
N LEU A 415 15.36 -12.90 5.03
CA LEU A 415 14.31 -12.01 4.54
C LEU A 415 13.23 -12.75 3.76
N ALA A 416 13.59 -13.77 2.96
CA ALA A 416 12.65 -14.62 2.25
C ALA A 416 11.77 -15.46 3.18
N GLY A 417 12.32 -15.86 4.34
CA GLY A 417 11.57 -16.59 5.37
C GLY A 417 10.56 -15.73 6.15
N VAL A 418 10.47 -14.44 5.86
CA VAL A 418 9.46 -13.53 6.40
C VAL A 418 8.13 -13.69 5.64
N ARG A 419 7.06 -13.04 6.13
CA ARG A 419 5.78 -12.95 5.40
C ARG A 419 6.00 -12.50 3.95
N SER A 420 5.22 -13.10 3.07
CA SER A 420 5.16 -12.73 1.66
C SER A 420 4.13 -11.61 1.45
N PRO A 421 4.34 -10.73 0.47
CA PRO A 421 3.39 -9.67 0.17
C PRO A 421 2.12 -10.27 -0.44
N GLU A 422 0.96 -9.80 0.04
CA GLU A 422 -0.36 -10.25 -0.44
C GLU A 422 -0.70 -9.65 -1.83
N ILE A 423 -0.02 -8.57 -2.21
CA ILE A 423 -0.01 -7.95 -3.55
C ILE A 423 1.47 -7.85 -3.97
N TYR A 424 1.83 -8.37 -5.14
CA TYR A 424 3.21 -8.67 -5.55
C TYR A 424 4.27 -7.60 -5.19
N GLY A 425 5.07 -7.89 -4.16
CA GLY A 425 6.26 -7.12 -3.72
C GLY A 425 7.58 -7.88 -3.86
N GLY A 426 7.60 -8.97 -4.64
CA GLY A 426 8.84 -9.63 -5.07
C GLY A 426 9.60 -10.46 -4.02
N SER A 427 8.98 -10.87 -2.91
CA SER A 427 9.64 -11.73 -1.89
C SER A 427 9.27 -13.22 -1.91
N GLY A 428 8.28 -13.67 -2.69
CA GLY A 428 7.89 -15.09 -2.81
C GLY A 428 7.39 -15.73 -1.50
N VAL A 429 6.80 -16.94 -1.55
CA VAL A 429 6.27 -17.69 -0.39
C VAL A 429 7.11 -18.93 -0.13
N CYS A 430 7.99 -18.91 0.89
CA CYS A 430 8.81 -20.08 1.22
C CYS A 430 9.72 -19.90 2.45
N VAL A 431 10.20 -21.01 3.01
CA VAL A 431 11.24 -21.05 4.05
C VAL A 431 12.42 -21.86 3.50
N VAL A 432 13.62 -21.28 3.47
CA VAL A 432 14.85 -21.98 3.03
C VAL A 432 15.60 -22.55 4.23
N TYR A 433 15.99 -23.83 4.18
CA TYR A 433 16.82 -24.46 5.21
C TYR A 433 18.29 -24.60 4.79
N PRO A 434 19.26 -24.46 5.73
CA PRO A 434 20.68 -24.67 5.47
C PRO A 434 21.00 -26.04 4.83
N PRO A 435 22.04 -26.15 3.98
CA PRO A 435 22.86 -25.05 3.47
C PRO A 435 22.05 -24.18 2.50
N PHE A 436 22.17 -22.86 2.65
CA PHE A 436 21.55 -21.89 1.74
C PHE A 436 22.31 -21.94 0.41
N THR A 437 21.60 -22.23 -0.68
CA THR A 437 22.18 -22.23 -2.03
C THR A 437 21.34 -21.36 -2.94
N ARG A 438 21.96 -20.86 -4.01
CA ARG A 438 21.28 -20.06 -5.04
C ARG A 438 20.03 -20.76 -5.56
N GLU A 439 20.14 -22.04 -5.91
CA GLU A 439 19.06 -22.83 -6.51
C GLU A 439 17.88 -22.98 -5.54
N LYS A 440 18.16 -23.15 -4.25
CA LYS A 440 17.12 -23.24 -3.22
C LYS A 440 16.41 -21.91 -3.00
N LEU A 441 17.14 -20.79 -3.05
CA LEU A 441 16.57 -19.46 -2.89
C LEU A 441 15.77 -19.05 -4.13
N GLN A 442 16.24 -19.38 -5.34
CA GLN A 442 15.54 -19.09 -6.60
C GLN A 442 14.29 -19.95 -6.81
N ALA A 443 14.25 -21.16 -6.25
CA ALA A 443 13.04 -21.99 -6.23
C ALA A 443 12.01 -21.53 -5.18
N CYS A 444 12.42 -20.63 -4.29
CA CYS A 444 11.68 -20.19 -3.11
C CYS A 444 11.08 -18.80 -3.36
N LEU A 445 11.94 -17.82 -3.64
CA LEU A 445 11.55 -16.53 -4.21
C LEU A 445 10.88 -16.76 -5.57
#